data_AF-A0A173XQ49-F1
#
_entry.id   AF-A0A173XQ49-F1
#
_cell.length_a   1.000
_cell.length_b   1.000
_cell.length_c   1.000
_cell.angle_alpha   90.00
_cell.angle_beta   90.00
_cell.angle_gamma   90.00
#
_symmetry.space_group_name_H-M   'P 1'
#
loop_
_entity.id
_entity.type
_entity.pdbx_description
1 polymer ?
#
loop_
_entity_poly.entity_id
_entity_poly.type
_entity_poly.pdbx_seq_one_letter_code
_entity_poly.pdbx_strand_id
1 'polypeptide(L)'
;MMIDANKKMAVVYMKENPVQHKGKTGREINFEDSKLFTEPEIEKIFQAAGNIEVFFEDIFRNESFNEAAQELFEACDNLRSPDEMRSLRIKRYVRSYILEADIFLKHWERYMRHREVGDGNVFKQITSEIYDTNEAYAMLCILRNYLVHSNDVVHGVHIGFDGLKIWTDRDIVLRDIEWSKAKKELLQRQEKKIDLLKVIKDSNDALNIIHDSMLSKIVTDELKEQCEFLVNMGKRTVMINSDVWFVFRFTGDEENKENIALGLGVDYYQLYWNRYRAVWEKMNKK
;
A
#
# COMPACT_ATOMS: atom_id res chain seq x y z
N MET A 1 1.67 35.44 -8.27
CA MET A 1 0.41 34.74 -7.98
C MET A 1 -0.07 35.23 -6.63
N MET A 2 -1.14 36.03 -6.60
CA MET A 2 -1.77 36.44 -5.34
C MET A 2 -2.49 35.23 -4.75
N ILE A 3 -2.15 34.87 -3.52
CA ILE A 3 -2.89 33.87 -2.73
C ILE A 3 -4.23 34.52 -2.39
N ASP A 4 -5.31 33.95 -2.91
CA ASP A 4 -6.66 34.41 -2.64
C ASP A 4 -6.98 34.25 -1.15
N ALA A 5 -7.17 35.38 -0.46
CA ALA A 5 -7.19 35.46 1.01
C ALA A 5 -8.52 35.03 1.65
N ASN A 6 -9.43 34.42 0.90
CA ASN A 6 -10.80 34.12 1.36
C ASN A 6 -11.12 32.62 1.53
N LYS A 7 -10.11 31.74 1.66
CA LYS A 7 -10.36 30.33 2.02
C LYS A 7 -10.37 30.16 3.53
N LYS A 8 -11.56 30.21 4.13
CA LYS A 8 -11.74 29.96 5.57
C LYS A 8 -11.48 28.47 5.86
N MET A 9 -10.53 28.20 6.76
CA MET A 9 -10.26 26.84 7.26
C MET A 9 -10.80 26.66 8.66
N ALA A 10 -11.31 25.46 8.93
CA ALA A 10 -11.81 25.08 10.25
C ALA A 10 -11.22 23.72 10.64
N VAL A 11 -10.66 23.65 11.85
CA VAL A 11 -10.32 22.37 12.49
C VAL A 11 -11.50 21.97 13.34
N VAL A 12 -12.06 20.80 13.04
CA VAL A 12 -13.17 20.22 13.78
C VAL A 12 -12.76 18.85 14.27
N TYR A 13 -12.93 18.56 15.55
CA TYR A 13 -12.64 17.24 16.11
C TYR A 13 -13.93 16.49 16.41
N MET A 14 -13.89 15.16 16.31
CA MET A 14 -14.98 14.31 16.76
C MET A 14 -14.70 13.83 18.18
N LYS A 15 -15.50 14.24 19.16
CA LYS A 15 -15.49 13.58 20.48
C LYS A 15 -16.48 12.42 20.45
N GLU A 16 -15.98 11.19 20.53
CA GLU A 16 -16.87 10.03 20.72
C GLU A 16 -17.39 10.04 22.17
N ASN A 17 -18.56 10.64 22.39
CA ASN A 17 -19.28 10.47 23.64
C ASN A 17 -20.27 9.31 23.48
N PRO A 18 -20.23 8.27 24.33
CA PRO A 18 -21.32 7.30 24.39
C PRO A 18 -22.54 7.99 25.00
N VAL A 19 -23.53 8.36 24.18
CA VAL A 19 -24.79 8.94 24.67
C VAL A 19 -25.83 7.83 24.78
N GLN A 20 -26.34 7.57 25.99
CA GLN A 20 -27.51 6.73 26.19
C GLN A 20 -28.78 7.56 25.92
N HIS A 21 -29.36 7.40 24.73
CA HIS A 21 -30.72 7.88 24.48
C HIS A 21 -31.70 6.71 24.59
N LYS A 22 -32.57 6.76 25.61
CA LYS A 22 -33.81 5.94 25.74
C LYS A 22 -33.71 4.51 25.14
N GLY A 23 -32.74 3.73 25.61
CA GLY A 23 -32.63 2.30 25.25
C GLY A 23 -32.09 1.99 23.85
N LYS A 24 -31.57 2.97 23.10
CA LYS A 24 -30.76 2.75 21.89
C LYS A 24 -29.41 3.42 22.05
N THR A 25 -28.34 2.65 21.94
CA THR A 25 -26.98 3.19 21.77
C THR A 25 -26.89 3.83 20.39
N GLY A 26 -26.95 5.16 20.34
CA GLY A 26 -26.66 5.96 19.15
C GLY A 26 -25.33 6.69 19.35
N ARG A 27 -24.57 6.84 18.25
CA ARG A 27 -23.39 7.72 18.22
C ARG A 27 -23.85 9.10 17.79
N GLU A 28 -23.63 10.11 18.62
CA GLU A 28 -23.89 11.51 18.27
C GLU A 28 -22.54 12.19 17.97
N ILE A 29 -22.40 12.76 16.77
CA ILE A 29 -21.17 13.41 16.32
C ILE A 29 -21.34 14.92 16.55
N ASN A 30 -20.68 15.46 17.58
CA ASN A 30 -20.64 16.89 17.83
C ASN A 30 -19.39 17.50 17.19
N PHE A 31 -19.59 18.47 16.31
CA PHE A 31 -18.56 19.23 15.62
C PHE A 31 -18.36 20.56 16.36
N GLU A 32 -17.19 20.75 16.99
CA GLU A 32 -16.83 21.99 17.67
C GLU A 32 -15.74 22.74 16.87
N ASP A 33 -15.98 24.01 16.54
CA ASP A 33 -14.96 24.89 15.97
C ASP A 33 -13.85 25.11 17.00
N SER A 34 -12.64 24.62 16.70
CA SER A 34 -11.51 24.72 17.62
C SER A 34 -10.94 26.15 17.66
N LYS A 35 -11.08 26.83 18.80
CA LYS A 35 -10.33 28.07 19.12
C LYS A 35 -8.88 27.79 19.56
N LEU A 36 -8.42 26.54 19.53
CA LEU A 36 -7.11 26.13 20.06
C LEU A 36 -5.96 26.42 19.09
N PHE A 37 -6.26 26.62 17.81
CA PHE A 37 -5.27 26.84 16.77
C PHE A 37 -5.54 28.16 16.07
N THR A 38 -4.46 28.88 15.78
CA THR A 38 -4.48 30.07 14.93
C THR A 38 -4.68 29.69 13.47
N GLU A 39 -5.25 30.57 12.66
CA GLU A 39 -5.47 30.32 11.22
C GLU A 39 -4.18 29.90 10.46
N PRO A 40 -2.99 30.48 10.72
CA PRO A 40 -1.74 29.98 10.14
C PRO A 40 -1.36 28.56 10.59
N GLU A 41 -1.64 28.18 11.84
CA GLU A 41 -1.44 26.81 12.32
C GLU A 41 -2.37 25.83 11.60
N ILE A 42 -3.63 26.23 11.36
CA ILE A 42 -4.60 25.40 10.64
C ILE A 42 -4.16 25.17 9.19
N GLU A 43 -3.72 26.20 8.48
CA GLU A 43 -3.16 26.05 7.12
C GLU A 43 -1.97 25.09 7.12
N LYS A 44 -1.05 25.26 8.08
CA LYS A 44 0.13 24.39 8.20
C LYS A 44 -0.26 22.94 8.51
N ILE A 45 -1.28 22.71 9.34
CA ILE A 45 -1.82 21.36 9.60
C ILE A 45 -2.41 20.78 8.32
N PHE A 46 -3.22 21.55 7.59
CA PHE A 46 -3.86 21.08 6.36
C PHE A 46 -2.84 20.69 5.28
N GLN A 47 -1.83 21.53 5.06
CA GLN A 47 -0.74 21.25 4.12
C GLN A 47 0.07 20.02 4.52
N ALA A 48 0.49 19.93 5.79
CA ALA A 48 1.24 18.78 6.29
C ALA A 48 0.43 17.49 6.20
N ALA A 49 -0.87 17.53 6.52
CA ALA A 49 -1.76 16.38 6.42
C ALA A 49 -1.86 15.90 4.97
N GLY A 50 -2.05 16.80 4.01
CA GLY A 50 -2.11 16.43 2.59
C GLY A 50 -0.85 15.73 2.09
N ASN A 51 0.33 16.22 2.47
CA ASN A 51 1.59 15.60 2.08
C ASN A 51 1.79 14.21 2.73
N ILE A 52 1.42 14.08 4.01
CA ILE A 52 1.59 12.82 4.75
C ILE A 52 0.55 11.77 4.34
N GLU A 53 -0.69 12.15 4.04
CA GLU A 53 -1.71 11.20 3.56
C GLU A 53 -1.33 10.58 2.22
N VAL A 54 -0.75 11.37 1.30
CA VAL A 54 -0.18 10.83 0.05
C VAL A 54 0.92 9.81 0.37
N PHE A 55 1.79 10.12 1.32
CA PHE A 55 2.84 9.19 1.73
C PHE A 55 2.29 7.93 2.43
N PHE A 56 1.16 8.02 3.14
CA PHE A 56 0.54 6.84 3.74
C PHE A 56 0.12 5.82 2.70
N GLU A 57 -0.44 6.26 1.58
CA GLU A 57 -0.78 5.32 0.50
C GLU A 57 0.45 4.58 -0.02
N ASP A 58 1.59 5.26 -0.05
CA ASP A 58 2.85 4.65 -0.46
C ASP A 58 3.31 3.62 0.59
N ILE A 59 3.28 3.91 1.90
CA ILE A 59 3.70 2.97 2.97
C ILE A 59 2.94 1.65 2.96
N PHE A 60 1.64 1.67 2.64
CA PHE A 60 0.80 0.48 2.67
C PHE A 60 0.64 -0.15 1.29
N ARG A 61 1.42 0.29 0.30
CA ARG A 61 1.30 -0.23 -1.08
C ARG A 61 1.72 -1.69 -1.20
N ASN A 62 2.58 -2.17 -0.31
CA ASN A 62 2.97 -3.58 -0.27
C ASN A 62 1.86 -4.52 0.25
N GLU A 63 0.86 -3.98 0.97
CA GLU A 63 -0.21 -4.79 1.55
C GLU A 63 -0.98 -5.59 0.48
N SER A 64 -1.18 -5.05 -0.72
CA SER A 64 -1.91 -5.74 -1.78
C SER A 64 -1.28 -7.08 -2.19
N PHE A 65 0.04 -7.13 -2.38
CA PHE A 65 0.70 -8.41 -2.71
C PHE A 65 0.94 -9.28 -1.46
N ASN A 66 1.06 -8.68 -0.27
CA ASN A 66 1.16 -9.40 0.99
C ASN A 66 -0.13 -10.16 1.30
N GLU A 67 -1.28 -9.49 1.19
CA GLU A 67 -2.61 -10.09 1.35
C GLU A 67 -2.83 -11.19 0.31
N ALA A 68 -2.49 -10.95 -0.96
CA ALA A 68 -2.62 -11.97 -2.00
C ALA A 68 -1.77 -13.23 -1.74
N ALA A 69 -0.57 -13.07 -1.17
CA ALA A 69 0.26 -14.19 -0.74
C ALA A 69 -0.35 -14.90 0.48
N GLN A 70 -0.82 -14.14 1.47
CA GLN A 70 -1.47 -14.67 2.67
C GLN A 70 -2.71 -15.48 2.31
N GLU A 71 -3.60 -14.96 1.46
CA GLU A 71 -4.77 -15.66 0.96
C GLU A 71 -4.40 -17.00 0.30
N LEU A 72 -3.31 -17.04 -0.47
CA LEU A 72 -2.82 -18.28 -1.06
C LEU A 72 -2.42 -19.28 0.03
N PHE A 73 -1.59 -18.87 0.99
CA PHE A 73 -1.10 -19.78 2.04
C PHE A 73 -2.22 -20.27 2.95
N GLU A 74 -3.16 -19.39 3.33
CA GLU A 74 -4.34 -19.78 4.10
C GLU A 74 -5.25 -20.74 3.32
N ALA A 75 -5.39 -20.54 2.00
CA ALA A 75 -6.12 -21.47 1.14
C ALA A 75 -5.39 -22.82 0.99
N CYS A 76 -4.07 -22.84 1.11
CA CYS A 76 -3.28 -24.06 1.13
C CYS A 76 -3.52 -24.86 2.43
N ASP A 77 -3.59 -24.16 3.56
CA ASP A 77 -3.76 -24.74 4.91
C ASP A 77 -5.20 -25.24 5.17
N ASN A 78 -6.21 -24.56 4.63
CA ASN A 78 -7.62 -24.90 4.82
C ASN A 78 -8.08 -26.06 3.91
N LEU A 79 -7.64 -27.28 4.24
CA LEU A 79 -7.80 -28.54 3.50
C LEU A 79 -9.23 -29.14 3.41
N ARG A 80 -10.32 -28.36 3.50
CA ARG A 80 -11.67 -28.91 3.78
C ARG A 80 -12.65 -29.07 2.60
N SER A 81 -12.28 -28.74 1.36
CA SER A 81 -13.21 -28.72 0.20
C SER A 81 -12.85 -29.76 -0.88
N PRO A 82 -13.83 -30.35 -1.61
CA PRO A 82 -13.60 -31.29 -2.71
C PRO A 82 -12.74 -30.73 -3.87
N ASP A 83 -12.15 -31.66 -4.62
CA ASP A 83 -10.83 -31.60 -5.27
C ASP A 83 -10.70 -30.65 -6.49
N GLU A 84 -11.71 -30.52 -7.36
CA GLU A 84 -11.58 -29.74 -8.61
C GLU A 84 -11.67 -28.22 -8.39
N MET A 85 -12.66 -27.77 -7.62
CA MET A 85 -12.81 -26.34 -7.32
C MET A 85 -11.63 -25.80 -6.50
N ARG A 86 -10.92 -26.66 -5.78
CA ARG A 86 -9.74 -26.30 -5.02
C ARG A 86 -8.56 -25.97 -5.92
N SER A 87 -8.27 -26.83 -6.90
CA SER A 87 -7.22 -26.57 -7.89
C SER A 87 -7.46 -25.24 -8.61
N LEU A 88 -8.70 -24.98 -9.05
CA LEU A 88 -9.07 -23.71 -9.70
C LEU A 88 -8.88 -22.48 -8.79
N ARG A 89 -9.22 -22.59 -7.50
CA ARG A 89 -8.99 -21.49 -6.54
C ARG A 89 -7.51 -21.23 -6.30
N ILE A 90 -6.71 -22.28 -6.10
CA ILE A 90 -5.25 -22.16 -5.95
C ILE A 90 -4.64 -21.47 -7.17
N LYS A 91 -5.03 -21.89 -8.39
CA LYS A 91 -4.63 -21.24 -9.63
C LYS A 91 -5.01 -19.76 -9.67
N ARG A 92 -6.19 -19.40 -9.14
CA ARG A 92 -6.60 -18.00 -9.00
C ARG A 92 -5.67 -17.24 -8.06
N TYR A 93 -5.41 -17.76 -6.87
CA TYR A 93 -4.57 -17.09 -5.87
C TYR A 93 -3.12 -16.88 -6.35
N VAL A 94 -2.52 -17.87 -7.02
CA VAL A 94 -1.19 -17.70 -7.64
C VAL A 94 -1.19 -16.56 -8.66
N ARG A 95 -2.20 -16.49 -9.54
CA ARG A 95 -2.32 -15.41 -10.53
C ARG A 95 -2.55 -14.06 -9.87
N SER A 96 -3.41 -14.00 -8.85
CA SER A 96 -3.66 -12.79 -8.07
C SER A 96 -2.36 -12.24 -7.50
N TYR A 97 -1.56 -13.06 -6.82
CA TYR A 97 -0.26 -12.62 -6.28
C TYR A 97 0.66 -12.04 -7.37
N ILE A 98 0.82 -12.74 -8.50
CA ILE A 98 1.70 -12.28 -9.59
C ILE A 98 1.22 -10.95 -10.18
N LEU A 99 -0.09 -10.75 -10.31
CA LEU A 99 -0.68 -9.53 -10.84
C LEU A 99 -0.58 -8.36 -9.85
N GLU A 100 -0.85 -8.59 -8.57
CA GLU A 100 -0.68 -7.57 -7.52
C GLU A 100 0.78 -7.13 -7.41
N ALA A 101 1.73 -8.08 -7.49
CA ALA A 101 3.15 -7.77 -7.55
C ALA A 101 3.53 -6.92 -8.78
N ASP A 102 2.94 -7.20 -9.95
CA ASP A 102 3.19 -6.40 -11.16
C ASP A 102 2.62 -4.98 -11.06
N ILE A 103 1.41 -4.84 -10.51
CA ILE A 103 0.79 -3.52 -10.26
C ILE A 103 1.67 -2.72 -9.29
N PHE A 104 2.13 -3.35 -8.21
CA PHE A 104 3.07 -2.75 -7.25
C PHE A 104 4.37 -2.26 -7.93
N LEU A 105 5.01 -3.10 -8.74
CA LEU A 105 6.25 -2.72 -9.43
C LEU A 105 6.02 -1.59 -10.43
N LYS A 106 4.94 -1.63 -11.22
CA LYS A 106 4.57 -0.57 -12.17
C LYS A 106 4.28 0.76 -11.48
N HIS A 107 3.65 0.71 -10.32
CA HIS A 107 3.42 1.90 -9.51
C HIS A 107 4.75 2.56 -9.14
N TRP A 108 5.67 1.82 -8.53
CA TRP A 108 6.98 2.35 -8.15
C TRP A 108 7.81 2.83 -9.34
N GLU A 109 7.77 2.11 -10.46
CA GLU A 109 8.45 2.54 -11.68
C GLU A 109 7.94 3.91 -12.16
N ARG A 110 6.61 4.08 -12.21
CA ARG A 110 5.98 5.33 -12.61
C ARG A 110 6.28 6.44 -11.61
N TYR A 111 6.13 6.16 -10.32
CA TYR A 111 6.35 7.12 -9.25
C TYR A 111 7.77 7.68 -9.27
N MET A 112 8.77 6.80 -9.33
CA MET A 112 10.18 7.18 -9.33
C MET A 112 10.60 7.91 -10.61
N ARG A 113 9.98 7.58 -11.75
CA ARG A 113 10.23 8.27 -13.02
C ARG A 113 9.82 9.75 -12.98
N HIS A 114 8.78 10.09 -12.22
CA HIS A 114 8.23 11.45 -12.18
C HIS A 114 8.87 12.36 -11.14
N ARG A 115 9.59 11.81 -10.14
CA ARG A 115 10.05 12.60 -8.98
C ARG A 115 11.48 13.17 -9.08
N GLU A 116 12.16 13.10 -10.22
CA GLU A 116 13.56 13.59 -10.37
C GLU A 116 14.47 13.21 -9.19
N VAL A 117 14.26 12.04 -8.58
CA VAL A 117 15.03 11.60 -7.41
C VAL A 117 16.39 11.09 -7.88
N GLY A 118 17.29 12.03 -8.21
CA GLY A 118 18.67 11.78 -8.61
C GLY A 118 18.91 11.46 -10.09
N ASP A 119 20.20 11.42 -10.45
CA ASP A 119 20.76 11.32 -11.81
C ASP A 119 20.58 9.94 -12.51
N GLY A 120 19.63 9.13 -12.09
CA GLY A 120 19.45 7.79 -12.62
C GLY A 120 18.08 7.19 -12.35
N ASN A 121 17.75 6.12 -13.10
CA ASN A 121 16.53 5.36 -12.88
C ASN A 121 16.68 4.50 -11.60
N VAL A 122 16.51 5.14 -10.43
CA VAL A 122 16.63 4.53 -9.09
C VAL A 122 15.83 3.24 -8.98
N PHE A 123 14.62 3.23 -9.56
CA PHE A 123 13.79 2.04 -9.63
C PHE A 123 14.52 0.87 -10.31
N LYS A 124 15.10 1.13 -11.48
CA LYS A 124 15.85 0.12 -12.24
C LYS A 124 17.09 -0.34 -11.49
N GLN A 125 17.80 0.55 -10.80
CA GLN A 125 18.99 0.18 -10.03
C GLN A 125 18.64 -0.83 -8.93
N ILE A 126 17.68 -0.50 -8.06
CA ILE A 126 17.25 -1.37 -6.95
C ILE A 126 16.70 -2.70 -7.48
N THR A 127 15.81 -2.64 -8.48
CA THR A 127 15.17 -3.86 -8.99
C THR A 127 16.12 -4.75 -9.77
N SER A 128 17.13 -4.21 -10.46
CA SER A 128 18.17 -5.02 -11.11
C SER A 128 19.09 -5.70 -10.10
N GLU A 129 19.52 -5.00 -9.04
CA GLU A 129 20.35 -5.60 -7.99
C GLU A 129 19.64 -6.78 -7.29
N ILE A 130 18.35 -6.62 -6.99
CA ILE A 130 17.55 -7.69 -6.37
C ILE A 130 17.27 -8.81 -7.37
N TYR A 131 17.09 -8.51 -8.66
CA TYR A 131 16.97 -9.53 -9.71
C TYR A 131 18.22 -10.41 -9.81
N ASP A 132 19.40 -9.83 -9.70
CA ASP A 132 20.66 -10.56 -9.84
C ASP A 132 21.01 -11.40 -8.60
N THR A 133 20.47 -11.04 -7.43
CA THR A 133 20.79 -11.67 -6.14
C THR A 133 19.68 -12.56 -5.56
N ASN A 134 18.43 -12.37 -5.98
CA ASN A 134 17.29 -13.15 -5.52
C ASN A 134 16.64 -13.92 -6.68
N GLU A 135 16.93 -15.21 -6.75
CA GLU A 135 16.43 -16.12 -7.78
C GLU A 135 14.90 -16.22 -7.81
N ALA A 136 14.23 -16.18 -6.65
CA ALA A 136 12.77 -16.24 -6.58
C ALA A 136 12.11 -14.99 -7.18
N TYR A 137 12.67 -13.80 -6.92
CA TYR A 137 12.22 -12.56 -7.54
C TYR A 137 12.49 -12.55 -9.05
N ALA A 138 13.64 -13.06 -9.50
CA ALA A 138 13.91 -13.23 -10.92
C ALA A 138 12.91 -14.20 -11.58
N MET A 139 12.56 -15.29 -10.89
CA MET A 139 11.54 -16.23 -11.33
C MET A 139 10.15 -15.60 -11.35
N LEU A 140 9.77 -14.80 -10.36
CA LEU A 140 8.52 -14.02 -10.38
C LEU A 140 8.44 -13.11 -11.61
N CYS A 141 9.52 -12.41 -11.95
CA CYS A 141 9.59 -11.58 -13.16
C CYS A 141 9.40 -12.39 -14.45
N ILE A 142 9.90 -13.62 -14.50
CA ILE A 142 9.69 -14.55 -15.62
C ILE A 142 8.23 -15.02 -15.66
N LEU A 143 7.67 -15.46 -14.53
CA LEU A 143 6.30 -15.94 -14.43
C LEU A 143 5.27 -14.85 -14.78
N ARG A 144 5.52 -13.60 -14.39
CA ARG A 144 4.73 -12.45 -14.81
C ARG A 144 4.74 -12.31 -16.33
N ASN A 145 5.92 -12.31 -16.94
CA ASN A 145 6.02 -12.22 -18.40
C ASN A 145 5.31 -13.39 -19.08
N TYR A 146 5.44 -14.59 -18.51
CA TYR A 146 4.74 -15.77 -19.00
C TYR A 146 3.22 -15.61 -18.92
N LEU A 147 2.67 -15.15 -17.78
CA LEU A 147 1.24 -14.90 -17.58
C LEU A 147 0.63 -13.88 -18.55
N VAL A 148 1.41 -12.92 -19.05
CA VAL A 148 0.94 -11.94 -20.04
C VAL A 148 0.73 -12.59 -21.42
N HIS A 149 1.51 -13.63 -21.75
CA HIS A 149 1.48 -14.30 -23.05
C HIS A 149 0.81 -15.68 -23.01
N SER A 150 0.61 -16.24 -21.82
CA SER A 150 -0.05 -17.50 -21.54
C SER A 150 -1.36 -17.28 -20.79
N ASN A 151 -2.33 -18.18 -20.96
CA ASN A 151 -3.57 -18.13 -20.20
C ASN A 151 -3.43 -18.55 -18.73
N ASP A 152 -2.38 -19.29 -18.36
CA ASP A 152 -2.15 -19.77 -17.00
C ASP A 152 -0.65 -20.02 -16.72
N VAL A 153 -0.21 -19.82 -15.47
CA VAL A 153 1.17 -20.11 -15.02
C VAL A 153 1.25 -21.44 -14.27
N VAL A 154 0.12 -21.95 -13.79
CA VAL A 154 0.06 -23.14 -12.94
C VAL A 154 -0.22 -24.36 -13.82
N HIS A 155 0.84 -25.14 -14.05
CA HIS A 155 0.78 -26.34 -14.88
C HIS A 155 0.32 -27.58 -14.08
N GLY A 156 0.46 -27.57 -12.76
CA GLY A 156 -0.09 -28.64 -11.94
C GLY A 156 -0.27 -28.28 -10.48
N VAL A 157 -1.27 -28.91 -9.90
CA VAL A 157 -1.58 -28.91 -8.47
C VAL A 157 -1.71 -30.36 -8.06
N HIS A 158 -0.97 -30.78 -7.03
CA HIS A 158 -1.07 -32.10 -6.44
C HIS A 158 -1.48 -31.94 -4.97
N ILE A 159 -2.52 -32.67 -4.60
CA ILE A 159 -3.01 -32.76 -3.23
C ILE A 159 -2.87 -34.23 -2.85
N GLY A 160 -1.89 -34.54 -2.01
CA GLY A 160 -1.57 -35.89 -1.61
C GLY A 160 -1.31 -36.02 -0.11
N PHE A 161 -0.99 -37.24 0.33
CA PHE A 161 -0.56 -37.51 1.70
C PHE A 161 0.75 -36.82 2.07
N ASP A 162 1.56 -36.48 1.08
CA ASP A 162 2.82 -35.71 1.19
C ASP A 162 2.59 -34.19 1.15
N GLY A 163 1.33 -33.75 1.17
CA GLY A 163 0.94 -32.35 1.23
C GLY A 163 0.48 -31.77 -0.10
N LEU A 164 0.39 -30.45 -0.13
CA LEU A 164 0.03 -29.68 -1.31
C LEU A 164 1.29 -29.28 -2.07
N LYS A 165 1.34 -29.57 -3.37
CA LYS A 165 2.40 -29.13 -4.28
C LYS A 165 1.78 -28.36 -5.43
N ILE A 166 2.31 -27.18 -5.72
CA ILE A 166 1.85 -26.31 -6.81
C ILE A 166 3.07 -25.98 -7.65
N TRP A 167 3.02 -26.25 -8.95
CA TRP A 167 4.19 -26.05 -9.79
C TRP A 167 3.86 -25.47 -11.16
N THR A 168 4.88 -24.85 -11.74
CA THR A 168 4.96 -24.61 -13.17
C THR A 168 5.94 -25.60 -13.80
N ASP A 169 5.61 -26.16 -14.96
CA ASP A 169 6.53 -26.98 -15.75
C ASP A 169 7.49 -26.09 -16.53
N ARG A 170 8.78 -26.19 -16.20
CA ARG A 170 9.87 -25.44 -16.82
C ARG A 170 9.90 -25.62 -18.34
N ASP A 171 9.71 -26.84 -18.84
CA ASP A 171 9.86 -27.14 -20.26
C ASP A 171 8.69 -26.54 -21.07
N ILE A 172 7.50 -26.45 -20.47
CA ILE A 172 6.36 -25.73 -21.04
C ILE A 172 6.68 -24.23 -21.13
N VAL A 173 7.13 -23.62 -20.03
CA VAL A 173 7.50 -22.19 -20.01
C VAL A 173 8.59 -21.87 -21.04
N LEU A 174 9.60 -22.73 -21.18
CA LEU A 174 10.69 -22.55 -22.16
C LEU A 174 10.23 -22.65 -23.62
N ARG A 175 9.20 -23.47 -23.90
CA ARG A 175 8.70 -23.72 -25.26
C ARG A 175 7.75 -22.64 -25.73
N ASP A 176 6.88 -22.16 -24.85
CA ASP A 176 5.72 -21.34 -25.23
C ASP A 176 6.10 -19.89 -25.56
N ILE A 177 7.27 -19.40 -25.11
CA ILE A 177 7.73 -18.02 -25.32
C ILE A 177 9.21 -18.00 -25.69
N GLU A 178 9.60 -17.05 -26.54
CA GLU A 178 11.00 -16.75 -26.79
C GLU A 178 11.63 -15.95 -25.65
N TRP A 179 12.62 -16.55 -25.00
CA TRP A 179 13.34 -15.96 -23.87
C TRP A 179 14.74 -15.45 -24.27
N SER A 180 15.20 -14.40 -23.59
CA SER A 180 16.61 -13.97 -23.66
C SER A 180 17.54 -15.06 -23.12
N LYS A 181 18.81 -15.05 -23.56
CA LYS A 181 19.82 -16.04 -23.14
C LYS A 181 19.89 -16.19 -21.61
N ALA A 182 19.96 -15.07 -20.88
CA ALA A 182 20.01 -15.07 -19.42
C ALA A 182 18.78 -15.72 -18.77
N LYS A 183 17.57 -15.44 -19.27
CA LYS A 183 16.33 -16.05 -18.74
C LYS A 183 16.25 -17.55 -19.04
N LYS A 184 16.72 -17.96 -20.23
CA LYS A 184 16.83 -19.40 -20.58
C LYS A 184 17.76 -20.13 -19.63
N GLU A 185 18.94 -19.56 -19.36
CA GLU A 185 19.91 -20.14 -18.43
C GLU A 185 19.35 -20.25 -17.02
N LEU A 186 18.64 -19.21 -16.54
CA LEU A 186 17.98 -19.26 -15.23
C LEU A 186 16.94 -20.38 -15.16
N LEU A 187 16.02 -20.44 -16.15
CA LEU A 187 15.01 -21.50 -16.23
C LEU A 187 15.63 -22.89 -16.28
N GLN A 188 16.69 -23.08 -17.08
CA GLN A 188 17.36 -24.37 -17.26
C GLN A 188 18.03 -24.89 -15.99
N ARG A 189 18.43 -24.01 -15.06
CA ARG A 189 18.97 -24.41 -13.75
C ARG A 189 17.89 -24.91 -12.79
N GLN A 190 16.63 -24.57 -13.03
CA GLN A 190 15.52 -25.00 -12.20
C GLN A 190 15.18 -26.48 -12.44
N GLU A 191 14.58 -27.10 -11.42
CA GLU A 191 13.95 -28.40 -11.58
C GLU A 191 12.82 -28.35 -12.63
N LYS A 192 12.46 -29.51 -13.18
CA LYS A 192 11.38 -29.57 -14.18
C LYS A 192 10.05 -29.03 -13.62
N LYS A 193 9.75 -29.37 -12.36
CA LYS A 193 8.58 -28.85 -11.63
C LYS A 193 9.06 -27.76 -10.68
N ILE A 194 8.91 -26.51 -11.10
CA ILE A 194 9.31 -25.35 -10.30
C ILE A 194 8.25 -25.13 -9.22
N ASP A 195 8.65 -25.17 -7.95
CA ASP A 195 7.75 -24.97 -6.80
C ASP A 195 7.28 -23.52 -6.70
N LEU A 196 5.99 -23.30 -6.98
CA LEU A 196 5.40 -21.97 -6.97
C LEU A 196 5.17 -21.42 -5.55
N LEU A 197 4.96 -22.27 -4.55
CA LEU A 197 4.81 -21.79 -3.17
C LEU A 197 6.12 -21.20 -2.65
N LYS A 198 7.24 -21.86 -2.97
CA LYS A 198 8.57 -21.35 -2.63
C LYS A 198 8.87 -20.04 -3.36
N VAL A 199 8.62 -19.98 -4.68
CA VAL A 199 8.83 -18.75 -5.46
C VAL A 199 8.00 -17.59 -4.89
N ILE A 200 6.73 -17.82 -4.56
CA ILE A 200 5.85 -16.77 -4.02
C ILE A 200 6.34 -16.31 -2.65
N LYS A 201 6.68 -17.23 -1.75
CA LYS A 201 7.20 -16.89 -0.41
C LYS A 201 8.47 -16.03 -0.51
N ASP A 202 9.47 -16.54 -1.22
CA ASP A 202 10.81 -15.91 -1.25
C ASP A 202 10.81 -14.61 -2.09
N SER A 203 9.93 -14.51 -3.10
CA SER A 203 9.76 -13.27 -3.87
C SER A 203 8.96 -12.20 -3.11
N ASN A 204 8.06 -12.60 -2.21
CA ASN A 204 7.31 -11.66 -1.36
C ASN A 204 8.29 -10.89 -0.45
N ASP A 205 9.22 -11.60 0.19
CA ASP A 205 10.28 -10.98 0.99
C ASP A 205 11.12 -10.00 0.13
N ALA A 206 11.46 -10.39 -1.10
CA ALA A 206 12.20 -9.53 -2.02
C ALA A 206 11.43 -8.26 -2.43
N LEU A 207 10.11 -8.36 -2.66
CA LEU A 207 9.25 -7.22 -2.96
C LEU A 207 9.13 -6.27 -1.78
N ASN A 208 9.09 -6.78 -0.54
CA ASN A 208 9.12 -5.94 0.66
C ASN A 208 10.48 -5.22 0.80
N ILE A 209 11.61 -5.86 0.48
CA ILE A 209 12.92 -5.19 0.44
C ILE A 209 12.95 -4.09 -0.63
N ILE A 210 12.40 -4.35 -1.83
CA ILE A 210 12.23 -3.32 -2.87
C ILE A 210 11.41 -2.17 -2.30
N HIS A 211 10.29 -2.46 -1.65
CA HIS A 211 9.39 -1.48 -1.09
C HIS A 211 10.08 -0.56 -0.09
N ASP A 212 10.73 -1.14 0.91
CA ASP A 212 11.46 -0.40 1.95
C ASP A 212 12.59 0.43 1.34
N SER A 213 13.28 -0.12 0.34
CA SER A 213 14.31 0.60 -0.41
C SER A 213 13.74 1.81 -1.14
N MET A 214 12.56 1.70 -1.77
CA MET A 214 11.90 2.84 -2.42
C MET A 214 11.45 3.88 -1.41
N LEU A 215 10.82 3.46 -0.30
CA LEU A 215 10.40 4.37 0.77
C LEU A 215 11.58 5.17 1.31
N SER A 216 12.73 4.53 1.56
CA SER A 216 13.93 5.21 2.03
C SER A 216 14.43 6.33 1.11
N LYS A 217 14.11 6.27 -0.19
CA LYS A 217 14.51 7.30 -1.17
C LYS A 217 13.56 8.50 -1.22
N ILE A 218 12.31 8.31 -0.79
CA ILE A 218 11.28 9.37 -0.86
C ILE A 218 11.00 10.01 0.49
N VAL A 219 11.46 9.41 1.59
CA VAL A 219 11.45 10.01 2.92
C VAL A 219 12.48 11.14 2.97
N THR A 220 12.00 12.37 2.93
CA THR A 220 12.82 13.59 3.07
C THR A 220 12.80 14.11 4.51
N ASP A 221 13.76 14.98 4.85
CA ASP A 221 13.75 15.68 6.14
C ASP A 221 12.50 16.56 6.30
N GLU A 222 12.05 17.20 5.21
CA GLU A 222 10.79 17.96 5.19
C GLU A 222 9.58 17.08 5.56
N LEU A 223 9.49 15.87 5.01
CA LEU A 223 8.40 14.95 5.31
C LEU A 223 8.44 14.51 6.79
N LYS A 224 9.64 14.29 7.34
CA LYS A 224 9.81 13.98 8.76
C LYS A 224 9.39 15.15 9.65
N GLU A 225 9.79 16.37 9.31
CA GLU A 225 9.40 17.59 10.03
C GLU A 225 7.89 17.82 9.99
N GLN A 226 7.25 17.61 8.84
CA GLN A 226 5.78 17.70 8.70
C GLN A 226 5.07 16.65 9.55
N CYS A 227 5.56 15.41 9.57
CA CYS A 227 5.01 14.35 10.40
C CYS A 227 5.19 14.65 11.90
N GLU A 228 6.38 15.10 12.31
CA GLU A 228 6.67 15.49 13.69
C GLU A 228 5.80 16.67 14.14
N PHE A 229 5.62 17.67 13.27
CA PHE A 229 4.73 18.80 13.52
C PHE A 229 3.31 18.33 13.82
N LEU A 230 2.75 17.44 12.99
CA LEU A 230 1.42 16.85 13.20
C LEU A 230 1.34 16.04 14.50
N VAL A 231 2.32 15.19 14.79
CA VAL A 231 2.40 14.43 16.04
C VAL A 231 2.43 15.37 17.26
N ASN A 232 3.18 16.47 17.19
CA ASN A 232 3.25 17.45 18.27
C ASN A 232 1.96 18.27 18.41
N MET A 233 1.24 18.55 17.32
CA MET A 233 -0.11 19.12 17.40
C MET A 233 -1.07 18.15 18.11
N GLY A 234 -1.02 16.86 17.80
CA GLY A 234 -1.78 15.82 18.49
C GLY A 234 -1.48 15.70 20.00
N LYS A 235 -0.29 16.12 20.47
CA LYS A 235 0.05 16.20 21.91
C LYS A 235 -0.49 17.45 22.59
N ARG A 236 -0.68 18.57 21.87
CA ARG A 236 -1.23 19.83 22.44
C ARG A 236 -2.70 19.70 22.83
N THR A 237 -3.37 18.66 22.38
CA THR A 237 -4.82 18.45 22.44
C THR A 237 -5.23 17.34 23.39
N VAL A 238 -4.35 17.00 24.35
CA VAL A 238 -4.66 16.14 25.51
C VAL A 238 -5.92 16.59 26.28
N MET A 239 -6.46 17.80 26.03
CA MET A 239 -7.74 18.26 26.58
C MET A 239 -9.00 17.76 25.86
N ILE A 240 -8.92 17.19 24.64
CA ILE A 240 -10.10 16.91 23.81
C ILE A 240 -10.57 15.44 23.85
N ASN A 241 -9.72 14.51 24.28
CA ASN A 241 -10.02 13.07 24.37
C ASN A 241 -10.64 12.50 23.06
N SER A 242 -10.02 12.82 21.92
CA SER A 242 -10.40 12.34 20.59
C SER A 242 -9.19 11.82 19.82
N ASP A 243 -9.31 10.62 19.26
CA ASP A 243 -8.28 9.97 18.45
C ASP A 243 -8.28 10.43 16.97
N VAL A 244 -9.29 11.22 16.57
CA VAL A 244 -9.58 11.54 15.16
C VAL A 244 -9.97 12.99 14.99
N TRP A 245 -9.22 13.74 14.20
CA TRP A 245 -9.61 15.10 13.79
C TRP A 245 -10.00 15.17 12.33
N PHE A 246 -10.81 16.16 12.01
CA PHE A 246 -11.13 16.54 10.65
C PHE A 246 -10.67 17.98 10.42
N VAL A 247 -9.83 18.17 9.42
CA VAL A 247 -9.42 19.52 9.03
C VAL A 247 -10.06 19.82 7.70
N PHE A 248 -10.84 20.90 7.66
CA PHE A 248 -11.64 21.30 6.52
C PHE A 248 -11.08 22.57 5.89
N ARG A 249 -10.99 22.57 4.57
CA ARG A 249 -10.73 23.75 3.75
C ARG A 249 -11.92 23.97 2.83
N PHE A 250 -12.63 25.08 3.02
CA PHE A 250 -13.73 25.44 2.15
C PHE A 250 -13.22 25.78 0.75
N THR A 251 -13.84 25.19 -0.27
CA THR A 251 -13.51 25.38 -1.69
C THR A 251 -14.64 25.99 -2.51
N GLY A 252 -15.80 26.26 -1.90
CA GLY A 252 -16.94 26.94 -2.54
C GLY A 252 -16.95 28.47 -2.40
N ASP A 253 -17.96 29.11 -2.97
CA ASP A 253 -18.25 30.54 -2.79
C ASP A 253 -18.89 30.81 -1.41
N GLU A 254 -18.58 31.97 -0.79
CA GLU A 254 -19.00 32.31 0.58
C GLU A 254 -20.51 32.23 0.84
N GLU A 255 -21.35 32.34 -0.20
CA GLU A 255 -22.81 32.24 -0.11
C GLU A 255 -23.30 30.84 0.27
N ASN A 256 -22.44 29.81 0.20
CA ASN A 256 -22.77 28.41 0.50
C ASN A 256 -22.26 27.90 1.86
N LYS A 257 -21.91 28.79 2.80
CA LYS A 257 -21.36 28.44 4.13
C LYS A 257 -22.25 27.47 4.94
N GLU A 258 -23.57 27.51 4.77
CA GLU A 258 -24.50 26.59 5.45
C GLU A 258 -24.35 25.12 4.98
N ASN A 259 -23.74 24.90 3.82
CA ASN A 259 -23.53 23.56 3.24
C ASN A 259 -22.26 22.85 3.75
N ILE A 260 -21.44 23.50 4.60
CA ILE A 260 -20.26 22.86 5.21
C ILE A 260 -20.69 21.64 6.06
N ALA A 261 -21.82 21.75 6.75
CA ALA A 261 -22.42 20.65 7.52
C ALA A 261 -22.89 19.47 6.63
N LEU A 262 -23.06 19.69 5.33
CA LEU A 262 -23.42 18.67 4.33
C LEU A 262 -22.20 18.11 3.59
N GLY A 263 -20.98 18.58 3.88
CA GLY A 263 -19.75 18.10 3.25
C GLY A 263 -19.57 18.47 1.77
N LEU A 264 -20.36 19.42 1.25
CA LEU A 264 -20.29 19.86 -0.14
C LEU A 264 -19.35 21.06 -0.30
N GLY A 265 -18.44 21.01 -1.27
CA GLY A 265 -17.51 22.12 -1.55
C GLY A 265 -16.43 22.31 -0.48
N VAL A 266 -15.94 21.22 0.10
CA VAL A 266 -14.92 21.22 1.15
C VAL A 266 -13.89 20.14 0.87
N ASP A 267 -12.61 20.50 0.89
CA ASP A 267 -11.53 19.51 0.99
C ASP A 267 -11.32 19.19 2.46
N TYR A 268 -11.09 17.92 2.80
CA TYR A 268 -10.83 17.55 4.18
C TYR A 268 -9.81 16.43 4.33
N TYR A 269 -9.15 16.43 5.49
CA TYR A 269 -8.29 15.32 5.94
C TYR A 269 -8.76 14.79 7.27
N GLN A 270 -8.77 13.47 7.39
CA GLN A 270 -9.08 12.76 8.62
C GLN A 270 -7.78 12.34 9.32
N LEU A 271 -7.43 13.04 10.40
CA LEU A 271 -6.18 12.87 11.12
C LEU A 271 -6.35 11.82 12.23
N TYR A 272 -6.01 10.57 11.93
CA TYR A 272 -5.94 9.49 12.90
C TYR A 272 -4.58 9.47 13.60
N TRP A 273 -4.47 10.06 14.79
CA TRP A 273 -3.17 10.31 15.44
C TRP A 273 -2.29 9.06 15.63
N ASN A 274 -2.90 7.90 15.87
CA ASN A 274 -2.20 6.63 15.97
C ASN A 274 -1.49 6.24 14.65
N ARG A 275 -2.10 6.57 13.50
CA ARG A 275 -1.53 6.31 12.16
C ARG A 275 -0.31 7.20 11.91
N TYR A 276 -0.42 8.50 12.21
CA TYR A 276 0.69 9.45 12.11
C TYR A 276 1.87 9.07 13.02
N ARG A 277 1.59 8.64 14.26
CA ARG A 277 2.63 8.16 15.18
C ARG A 277 3.34 6.92 14.65
N ALA A 278 2.60 5.91 14.20
CA ALA A 278 3.18 4.67 13.66
C ALA A 278 4.09 4.95 12.45
N VAL A 279 3.72 5.93 11.63
CA VAL A 279 4.51 6.32 10.46
C VAL A 279 5.73 7.14 10.84
N TRP A 280 5.61 8.08 11.77
CA TRP A 280 6.77 8.78 12.33
C TRP A 280 7.78 7.80 12.92
N GLU A 281 7.31 6.76 13.64
CA GLU A 281 8.17 5.69 14.14
C GLU A 281 8.83 4.89 13.01
N LYS A 282 8.09 4.52 11.95
CA LYS A 282 8.65 3.82 10.78
C LYS A 282 9.70 4.67 10.05
N MET A 283 9.46 5.96 9.84
CA MET A 283 10.41 6.88 9.19
C MET A 283 11.71 7.09 9.98
N ASN A 284 11.68 6.85 11.29
CA ASN A 284 12.81 7.08 12.20
C ASN A 284 13.50 5.79 12.67
N LYS A 285 13.04 4.61 12.23
CA LYS A 285 13.79 3.36 12.42
C LYS A 285 14.99 3.35 11.47
N LYS A 286 16.19 3.22 12.06
CA LYS A 286 17.47 3.07 11.35
C LYS A 286 17.62 1.66 10.80
#